data_AF-A0A969T4D9-F1
#
_entry.id   AF-A0A969T4D9-F1
#
_cell.length_a   1.000
_cell.length_b   1.000
_cell.length_c   1.000
_cell.angle_alpha   90.00
_cell.angle_beta   90.00
_cell.angle_gamma   90.00
#
_symmetry.space_group_name_H-M   'P 1'
#
loop_
_entity.id
_entity.type
_entity.pdbx_description
1 polymer ?
#
loop_
_entity_poly.entity_id
_entity_poly.type
_entity_poly.pdbx_seq_one_letter_code
_entity_poly.pdbx_strand_id
1 'polypeptide(L)'
;MKESSFEKSNGDLELWKTANKIASYFGFVNQPQVISNACISGVAGCVVGKRLIDSDLYDNVVVVGADVLSRFIVSGFQSFKSLSEQPCKPFDVARDGLSLGEGIGSIILTNNESLVTSPKIVLQNGAISNDANHISGPSRTGEGLQIAITKTIGNNTDIDIISAHGTATPYNDDMESKAIYNSGLGKVPVVSTKGYTGHTLGAAGIIEIIIGVEAMKKIL
;
A
#
# COMPACT_ATOMS: atom_id res chain seq x y z
N MET A 1 26.56 -23.66 13.20
CA MET A 1 25.87 -22.97 12.08
C MET A 1 26.54 -21.62 11.91
N LYS A 2 27.17 -21.35 10.77
CA LYS A 2 27.76 -20.02 10.50
C LYS A 2 26.63 -19.03 10.25
N GLU A 3 26.63 -17.91 10.97
CA GLU A 3 25.77 -16.75 10.70
C GLU A 3 25.87 -16.38 9.22
N SER A 4 24.73 -16.26 8.55
CA SER A 4 24.70 -15.84 7.14
C SER A 4 25.11 -14.38 7.05
N SER A 5 25.83 -14.00 6.00
CA SER A 5 26.29 -12.63 5.70
C SER A 5 25.18 -11.56 5.67
N PHE A 6 23.91 -11.96 5.73
CA PHE A 6 22.75 -11.07 5.87
C PHE A 6 22.63 -10.37 7.23
N GLU A 7 23.15 -10.94 8.31
CA GLU A 7 23.02 -10.36 9.66
C GLU A 7 24.03 -9.23 9.93
N LYS A 8 25.02 -9.04 9.05
CA LYS A 8 25.92 -7.89 9.06
C LYS A 8 25.37 -6.69 8.30
N SER A 9 24.09 -6.34 8.48
CA SER A 9 23.64 -5.02 8.04
C SER A 9 24.15 -4.00 9.04
N ASN A 10 25.17 -3.23 8.65
CA ASN A 10 25.82 -2.19 9.45
C ASN A 10 24.88 -1.00 9.70
N GLY A 11 23.76 -1.17 10.43
CA GLY A 11 22.85 -0.07 10.77
C GLY A 11 22.35 0.77 9.58
N ASP A 12 22.50 0.27 8.36
CA ASP A 12 22.39 1.02 7.10
C ASP A 12 20.99 0.96 6.48
N LEU A 13 20.12 0.15 7.09
CA LEU A 13 18.73 -0.12 6.68
C LEU A 13 17.69 0.50 7.63
N GLU A 14 18.11 1.31 8.61
CA GLU A 14 17.15 2.11 9.38
C GLU A 14 16.38 3.03 8.44
N LEU A 15 15.05 3.06 8.57
CA LEU A 15 14.15 3.74 7.63
C LEU A 15 14.58 5.19 7.34
N TRP A 16 14.95 5.94 8.38
CA TRP A 16 15.38 7.35 8.24
C TRP A 16 16.74 7.51 7.57
N LYS A 17 17.70 6.58 7.79
CA LYS A 17 18.98 6.59 7.09
C LYS A 17 18.81 6.26 5.62
N THR A 18 17.98 5.27 5.30
CA THR A 18 17.64 4.92 3.92
C THR A 18 16.98 6.10 3.21
N ALA A 19 16.02 6.76 3.85
CA ALA A 19 15.37 7.95 3.30
C ALA A 19 16.37 9.09 3.04
N ASN A 20 17.28 9.36 4.00
CA ASN A 20 18.33 10.37 3.83
C ASN A 20 19.34 10.03 2.72
N LYS A 21 19.68 8.75 2.53
CA LYS A 21 20.53 8.31 1.41
C LYS A 21 19.86 8.58 0.07
N ILE A 22 18.58 8.28 -0.06
CA ILE A 22 17.79 8.59 -1.28
C ILE A 22 17.76 10.10 -1.52
N ALA A 23 17.41 10.89 -0.50
CA ALA A 23 17.35 12.34 -0.60
C ALA A 23 18.70 12.95 -1.01
N SER A 24 19.79 12.49 -0.40
CA SER A 24 21.14 12.94 -0.71
C SER A 24 21.58 12.56 -2.12
N TYR A 25 21.25 11.34 -2.56
CA TYR A 25 21.60 10.85 -3.90
C TYR A 25 20.94 11.69 -5.01
N PHE A 26 19.66 12.03 -4.86
CA PHE A 26 18.93 12.84 -5.83
C PHE A 26 19.08 14.36 -5.62
N GLY A 27 19.82 14.79 -4.59
CA GLY A 27 20.00 16.21 -4.28
C GLY A 27 18.71 16.91 -3.85
N PHE A 28 17.79 16.22 -3.19
CA PHE A 28 16.57 16.83 -2.68
C PHE A 28 16.92 17.84 -1.58
N VAL A 29 16.40 19.06 -1.71
CA VAL A 29 16.67 20.16 -0.78
C VAL A 29 15.87 20.05 0.53
N ASN A 30 14.81 19.25 0.53
CA ASN A 30 13.91 19.07 1.65
C ASN A 30 14.26 17.81 2.44
N GLN A 31 14.03 17.83 3.76
CA GLN A 31 14.22 16.64 4.59
C GLN A 31 13.17 15.57 4.25
N PRO A 32 13.57 14.29 4.09
CA PRO A 32 12.63 13.24 3.77
C PRO A 32 11.74 12.91 4.98
N GLN A 33 10.47 12.63 4.72
CA GLN A 33 9.53 12.17 5.74
C GLN A 33 9.40 10.64 5.67
N VAL A 34 9.61 9.98 6.81
CA VAL A 34 9.42 8.53 6.93
C VAL A 34 8.00 8.25 7.42
N ILE A 35 7.21 7.57 6.59
CA ILE A 35 5.86 7.11 6.94
C ILE A 35 5.92 5.60 7.14
N SER A 36 5.76 5.17 8.39
CA SER A 36 5.77 3.77 8.78
C SER A 36 4.44 3.41 9.43
N ASN A 37 3.53 2.87 8.63
CA ASN A 37 2.22 2.41 9.07
C ASN A 37 1.93 0.99 8.53
N ALA A 38 2.88 0.08 8.75
CA ALA A 38 2.84 -1.30 8.29
C ALA A 38 2.53 -1.42 6.79
N CYS A 39 1.62 -2.32 6.40
CA CYS A 39 1.31 -2.67 5.02
C CYS A 39 0.69 -1.54 4.18
N ILE A 40 0.18 -0.49 4.83
CA ILE A 40 -0.42 0.65 4.14
C ILE A 40 0.56 1.81 3.93
N SER A 41 1.83 1.68 4.38
CA SER A 41 2.82 2.77 4.37
C SER A 41 2.94 3.47 3.01
N GLY A 42 2.99 2.72 1.91
CA GLY A 42 3.06 3.27 0.56
C GLY A 42 1.85 4.13 0.18
N VAL A 43 0.63 3.63 0.38
CA VAL A 43 -0.61 4.39 0.10
C VAL A 43 -0.74 5.58 1.05
N ALA A 44 -0.38 5.40 2.34
CA ALA A 44 -0.35 6.49 3.30
C ALA A 44 0.63 7.61 2.87
N GLY A 45 1.78 7.24 2.30
CA GLY A 45 2.72 8.16 1.67
C GLY A 45 2.09 8.98 0.55
N CYS A 46 1.25 8.36 -0.28
CA CYS A 46 0.52 9.06 -1.33
C CYS A 46 -0.52 10.04 -0.77
N VAL A 47 -1.26 9.63 0.27
CA VAL A 47 -2.25 10.49 0.93
C VAL A 47 -1.58 11.70 1.59
N VAL A 48 -0.46 11.50 2.29
CA VAL A 48 0.31 12.59 2.89
C VAL A 48 0.91 13.49 1.80
N GLY A 49 1.53 12.91 0.78
CA GLY A 49 2.10 13.67 -0.34
C GLY A 49 1.08 14.54 -1.07
N LYS A 50 -0.13 14.01 -1.30
CA LYS A 50 -1.24 14.79 -1.84
C LYS A 50 -1.63 15.94 -0.92
N ARG A 51 -1.80 15.72 0.38
CA ARG A 51 -2.14 16.78 1.34
C ARG A 51 -1.09 17.89 1.39
N LEU A 52 0.18 17.55 1.26
CA LEU A 52 1.29 18.50 1.19
C LEU A 52 1.20 19.38 -0.06
N ILE A 53 0.84 18.80 -1.21
CA ILE A 53 0.60 19.54 -2.45
C ILE A 53 -0.68 20.40 -2.36
N ASP A 54 -1.78 19.82 -1.90
CA ASP A 54 -3.08 20.50 -1.76
C ASP A 54 -3.03 21.67 -0.74
N SER A 55 -2.02 21.68 0.15
CA SER A 55 -1.78 22.76 1.12
C SER A 55 -0.75 23.80 0.65
N ASP A 56 -0.35 23.76 -0.63
CA ASP A 56 0.66 24.64 -1.23
C ASP A 56 2.03 24.64 -0.50
N LEU A 57 2.35 23.55 0.22
CA LEU A 57 3.63 23.40 0.91
C LEU A 57 4.73 22.86 -0.01
N TYR A 58 4.35 22.09 -1.03
CA TYR A 58 5.25 21.49 -2.02
C TYR A 58 4.58 21.41 -3.39
N ASP A 59 5.31 21.68 -4.47
CA ASP A 59 4.80 21.49 -5.84
C ASP A 59 4.96 20.05 -6.33
N ASN A 60 6.00 19.36 -5.84
CA ASN A 60 6.37 18.02 -6.25
C ASN A 60 6.72 17.18 -5.03
N VAL A 61 6.15 15.97 -4.96
CA VAL A 61 6.44 15.00 -3.90
C VAL A 61 6.81 13.66 -4.53
N VAL A 62 7.99 13.14 -4.17
CA VAL A 62 8.41 11.78 -4.54
C VAL A 62 8.01 10.84 -3.40
N VAL A 63 7.17 9.85 -3.70
CA VAL A 63 6.73 8.84 -2.75
C VAL A 63 7.37 7.51 -3.12
N VAL A 64 8.14 6.93 -2.20
CA VAL A 64 8.83 5.65 -2.38
C VAL A 64 8.32 4.65 -1.35
N GLY A 65 7.90 3.46 -1.80
CA GLY A 65 7.59 2.33 -0.96
C GLY A 65 8.55 1.20 -1.27
N ALA A 66 9.23 0.66 -0.26
CA ALA A 66 10.22 -0.40 -0.42
C ALA A 66 10.18 -1.35 0.77
N ASP A 67 10.24 -2.65 0.51
CA ASP A 67 10.39 -3.68 1.53
C ASP A 67 11.15 -4.89 1.00
N VAL A 68 11.98 -5.46 1.88
CA VAL A 68 12.80 -6.65 1.65
C VAL A 68 12.56 -7.59 2.83
N LEU A 69 12.46 -8.88 2.57
CA LEU A 69 12.20 -9.87 3.59
C LEU A 69 13.42 -10.06 4.48
N SER A 70 13.13 -10.31 5.75
CA SER A 70 14.11 -10.69 6.75
C SER A 70 13.57 -11.85 7.57
N ARG A 71 14.45 -12.53 8.29
CA ARG A 71 14.04 -13.59 9.23
C ARG A 71 13.02 -13.08 10.25
N PHE A 72 13.19 -11.85 10.71
CA PHE A 72 12.26 -11.20 11.63
C PHE A 72 10.86 -11.09 11.00
N ILE A 73 10.76 -10.60 9.78
CA ILE A 73 9.48 -10.50 9.05
C ILE A 73 8.84 -11.89 8.90
N VAL A 74 9.57 -12.86 8.35
CA VAL A 74 9.03 -14.20 8.09
C VAL A 74 8.56 -14.88 9.39
N SER A 75 9.38 -14.86 10.44
CA SER A 75 9.01 -15.45 11.74
C SER A 75 7.85 -14.72 12.43
N GLY A 76 7.73 -13.40 12.25
CA GLY A 76 6.59 -12.63 12.74
C GLY A 76 5.27 -13.08 12.11
N PHE A 77 5.21 -13.18 10.78
CA PHE A 77 4.01 -13.68 10.10
C PHE A 77 3.72 -15.16 10.40
N GLN A 78 4.75 -16.00 10.57
CA GLN A 78 4.56 -17.39 11.03
C GLN A 78 3.90 -17.44 12.42
N SER A 79 4.31 -16.56 13.33
CA SER A 79 3.74 -16.49 14.68
C SER A 79 2.26 -16.10 14.69
N PHE A 80 1.82 -15.31 13.70
CA PHE A 80 0.42 -14.96 13.48
C PHE A 80 -0.38 -16.05 12.76
N LYS A 81 0.27 -17.14 12.31
CA LYS A 81 -0.34 -18.20 11.49
C LYS A 81 -1.06 -17.65 10.26
N SER A 82 -0.48 -16.62 9.64
CA SER A 82 -1.08 -15.92 8.50
C SER A 82 -0.40 -16.22 7.17
N LEU A 83 0.65 -17.06 7.16
CA LEU A 83 1.35 -17.46 5.94
C LEU A 83 0.67 -18.64 5.24
N SER A 84 0.64 -18.58 3.91
CA SER A 84 0.35 -19.72 3.04
C SER A 84 1.63 -20.24 2.40
N GLU A 85 1.69 -21.54 2.12
CA GLU A 85 2.72 -22.15 1.27
C GLU A 85 2.41 -21.96 -0.23
N GLN A 86 1.20 -21.49 -0.55
CA GLN A 86 0.76 -21.22 -1.91
C GLN A 86 0.74 -19.71 -2.17
N PRO A 87 0.76 -19.26 -3.43
CA PRO A 87 0.51 -17.87 -3.76
C PRO A 87 -0.80 -17.37 -3.14
N CYS A 88 -0.84 -16.09 -2.75
CA CYS A 88 -2.07 -15.47 -2.24
C CYS A 88 -3.24 -15.77 -3.19
N LYS A 89 -4.40 -16.13 -2.62
CA LYS A 89 -5.67 -16.31 -3.34
C LYS A 89 -6.71 -15.32 -2.79
N PRO A 90 -6.59 -14.01 -3.11
CA PRO A 90 -7.43 -12.98 -2.52
C PRO A 90 -8.91 -13.30 -2.78
N PHE A 91 -9.72 -13.29 -1.73
CA PHE A 91 -11.17 -13.56 -1.75
C PHE A 91 -11.59 -14.97 -2.21
N ASP A 92 -10.65 -15.86 -2.51
CA ASP A 92 -10.95 -17.23 -2.91
C ASP A 92 -11.50 -18.05 -1.73
N VAL A 93 -12.35 -19.05 -2.03
CA VAL A 93 -12.90 -19.97 -1.01
C VAL A 93 -11.81 -20.84 -0.37
N ALA A 94 -10.75 -21.14 -1.10
CA ALA A 94 -9.60 -21.94 -0.70
C ALA A 94 -8.41 -21.09 -0.23
N ARG A 95 -8.64 -19.84 0.14
CA ARG A 95 -7.62 -18.96 0.74
C ARG A 95 -7.27 -19.39 2.15
N ASP A 96 -5.99 -19.43 2.47
CA ASP A 96 -5.47 -19.94 3.74
C ASP A 96 -4.39 -19.04 4.37
N GLY A 97 -4.03 -17.94 3.70
CA GLY A 97 -3.01 -17.02 4.17
C GLY A 97 -2.34 -16.28 3.02
N LEU A 98 -1.38 -15.43 3.38
CA LEU A 98 -0.57 -14.67 2.43
C LEU A 98 0.75 -15.37 2.11
N SER A 99 1.17 -15.32 0.86
CA SER A 99 2.57 -15.48 0.47
C SER A 99 3.29 -14.13 0.56
N LEU A 100 4.49 -14.09 1.16
CA LEU A 100 5.28 -12.86 1.28
C LEU A 100 5.98 -12.51 -0.04
N GLY A 101 6.19 -11.22 -0.27
CA GLY A 101 6.93 -10.70 -1.41
C GLY A 101 7.91 -9.60 -1.01
N GLU A 102 8.83 -9.29 -1.90
CA GLU A 102 9.74 -8.15 -1.82
C GLU A 102 9.44 -7.19 -2.96
N GLY A 103 9.68 -5.90 -2.76
CA GLY A 103 9.44 -4.95 -3.84
C GLY A 103 9.81 -3.53 -3.48
N ILE A 104 10.01 -2.75 -4.54
CA ILE A 104 10.16 -1.30 -4.46
C ILE A 104 9.36 -0.66 -5.58
N GLY A 105 8.73 0.47 -5.28
CA GLY A 105 8.07 1.31 -6.25
C GLY A 105 8.22 2.77 -5.85
N SER A 106 8.14 3.64 -6.85
CA SER A 106 8.14 5.09 -6.65
C SER A 106 7.12 5.74 -7.56
N ILE A 107 6.46 6.78 -7.06
CA ILE A 107 5.62 7.68 -7.85
C ILE A 107 6.00 9.13 -7.55
N ILE A 108 5.73 10.00 -8.52
CA ILE A 108 5.90 11.44 -8.38
C ILE A 108 4.50 12.07 -8.45
N LEU A 109 4.13 12.79 -7.40
CA LEU A 109 2.93 13.61 -7.37
C LEU A 109 3.33 15.05 -7.69
N THR A 110 2.54 15.74 -8.52
CA THR A 110 2.81 17.13 -8.91
C THR A 110 1.51 17.89 -9.15
N ASN A 111 1.47 19.18 -8.78
CA ASN A 111 0.45 20.14 -9.23
C ASN A 111 0.83 20.86 -10.53
N ASN A 112 2.05 20.61 -11.05
CA ASN A 112 2.54 21.23 -12.27
C ASN A 112 2.14 20.39 -13.49
N GLU A 113 1.08 20.80 -14.18
CA GLU A 113 0.58 20.08 -15.36
C GLU A 113 1.61 19.95 -16.50
N SER A 114 2.59 20.85 -16.60
CA SER A 114 3.62 20.79 -17.65
C SER A 114 4.57 19.59 -17.51
N LEU A 115 4.63 18.98 -16.31
CA LEU A 115 5.44 17.79 -16.04
C LEU A 115 4.68 16.48 -16.30
N VAL A 116 3.37 16.53 -16.60
CA VAL A 116 2.52 15.35 -16.75
C VAL A 116 2.36 14.98 -18.22
N THR A 117 2.78 13.77 -18.57
CA THR A 117 2.58 13.20 -19.92
C THR A 117 1.18 12.63 -20.08
N SER A 118 0.62 12.70 -21.29
CA SER A 118 -0.64 12.03 -21.62
C SER A 118 -0.53 10.49 -21.57
N PRO A 119 -1.58 9.77 -21.12
CA PRO A 119 -2.80 10.30 -20.53
C PRO A 119 -2.57 10.86 -19.12
N LYS A 120 -3.26 11.96 -18.79
CA LYS A 120 -3.19 12.57 -17.45
C LYS A 120 -3.88 11.66 -16.44
N ILE A 121 -3.14 11.22 -15.43
CA ILE A 121 -3.67 10.44 -14.31
C ILE A 121 -3.70 11.32 -13.06
N VAL A 122 -4.83 11.34 -12.36
CA VAL A 122 -5.07 12.23 -11.22
C VAL A 122 -5.35 11.41 -9.97
N LEU A 123 -4.58 11.66 -8.91
CA LEU A 123 -4.91 11.20 -7.56
C LEU A 123 -6.00 12.11 -6.98
N GLN A 124 -7.27 11.70 -7.13
CA GLN A 124 -8.43 12.52 -6.78
C GLN A 124 -8.54 12.81 -5.28
N ASN A 125 -8.47 11.77 -4.44
CA ASN A 125 -8.64 11.89 -3.00
C ASN A 125 -8.02 10.68 -2.27
N GLY A 126 -7.89 10.77 -0.95
CA GLY A 126 -7.46 9.64 -0.12
C GLY A 126 -7.67 9.88 1.37
N ALA A 127 -8.09 8.84 2.07
CA ALA A 127 -8.31 8.87 3.51
C ALA A 127 -7.61 7.72 4.22
N ILE A 128 -7.25 7.97 5.49
CA ILE A 128 -6.67 6.98 6.40
C ILE A 128 -7.55 6.97 7.65
N SER A 129 -7.84 5.77 8.15
CA SER A 129 -8.53 5.52 9.41
C SER A 129 -7.75 4.51 10.25
N ASN A 130 -8.17 4.33 11.49
CA ASN A 130 -7.64 3.31 12.40
C ASN A 130 -8.83 2.56 12.99
N ASP A 131 -8.75 1.22 13.00
CA ASP A 131 -9.83 0.36 13.50
C ASP A 131 -10.07 0.52 15.01
N ALA A 132 -9.07 0.96 15.78
CA ALA A 132 -9.12 1.08 17.25
C ALA A 132 -9.65 -0.19 17.97
N ASN A 133 -9.43 -1.37 17.36
CA ASN A 133 -10.05 -2.63 17.77
C ASN A 133 -9.06 -3.60 18.43
N HIS A 134 -8.11 -4.12 17.65
CA HIS A 134 -7.11 -5.10 18.11
C HIS A 134 -5.75 -4.73 17.54
N ILE A 135 -4.67 -5.07 18.26
CA ILE A 135 -3.30 -4.68 17.88
C ILE A 135 -2.87 -5.21 16.50
N SER A 136 -3.36 -6.38 16.11
CA SER A 136 -3.00 -7.05 14.84
C SER A 136 -4.18 -7.65 14.09
N GLY A 137 -5.38 -7.58 14.65
CA GLY A 137 -6.56 -8.23 14.09
C GLY A 137 -7.43 -7.20 13.38
N PRO A 138 -7.91 -7.45 12.16
CA PRO A 138 -8.79 -6.52 11.47
C PRO A 138 -10.11 -6.37 12.24
N SER A 139 -10.76 -5.21 12.12
CA SER A 139 -12.12 -5.05 12.63
C SER A 139 -13.07 -6.10 12.04
N ARG A 140 -13.87 -6.77 12.87
CA ARG A 140 -14.82 -7.79 12.39
C ARG A 140 -16.00 -7.19 11.62
N THR A 141 -16.27 -5.90 11.81
CA THR A 141 -17.34 -5.13 11.16
C THR A 141 -16.85 -4.45 9.88
N GLY A 142 -15.54 -4.20 9.75
CA GLY A 142 -14.96 -3.44 8.63
C GLY A 142 -15.22 -1.93 8.70
N GLU A 143 -15.71 -1.42 9.82
CA GLU A 143 -16.10 -0.01 9.98
C GLU A 143 -14.95 0.97 9.76
N GLY A 144 -13.73 0.63 10.20
CA GLY A 144 -12.55 1.47 9.99
C GLY A 144 -12.26 1.67 8.51
N LEU A 145 -12.20 0.59 7.75
CA LEU A 145 -12.02 0.65 6.29
C LEU A 145 -13.22 1.33 5.60
N GLN A 146 -14.46 1.06 6.04
CA GLN A 146 -15.66 1.72 5.51
C GLN A 146 -15.56 3.25 5.65
N ILE A 147 -15.09 3.75 6.80
CA ILE A 147 -14.86 5.19 7.01
C ILE A 147 -13.83 5.74 6.00
N ALA A 148 -12.73 5.02 5.76
CA ALA A 148 -11.72 5.44 4.79
C ALA A 148 -12.27 5.43 3.36
N ILE A 149 -13.02 4.41 2.96
CA ILE A 149 -13.67 4.32 1.64
C ILE A 149 -14.63 5.49 1.46
N THR A 150 -15.59 5.67 2.37
CA THR A 150 -16.62 6.72 2.28
C THR A 150 -16.00 8.12 2.23
N LYS A 151 -14.95 8.39 3.02
CA LYS A 151 -14.22 9.67 2.96
C LYS A 151 -13.46 9.87 1.65
N THR A 152 -12.95 8.79 1.05
CA THR A 152 -12.19 8.85 -0.20
C THR A 152 -13.12 9.10 -1.39
N ILE A 153 -14.21 8.35 -1.50
CA ILE A 153 -15.14 8.46 -2.64
C ILE A 153 -16.08 9.66 -2.51
N GLY A 154 -16.41 10.10 -1.28
CA GLY A 154 -17.39 11.16 -1.06
C GLY A 154 -18.74 10.81 -1.69
N ASN A 155 -19.18 11.64 -2.64
CA ASN A 155 -20.40 11.42 -3.41
C ASN A 155 -20.16 10.77 -4.78
N ASN A 156 -18.92 10.39 -5.11
CA ASN A 156 -18.61 9.77 -6.38
C ASN A 156 -19.10 8.31 -6.39
N THR A 157 -20.03 8.01 -7.30
CA THR A 157 -20.58 6.67 -7.51
C THR A 157 -19.97 5.94 -8.70
N ASP A 158 -19.17 6.63 -9.52
CA ASP A 158 -18.63 6.12 -10.77
C ASP A 158 -17.26 5.47 -10.48
N ILE A 159 -17.31 4.30 -9.86
CA ILE A 159 -16.15 3.48 -9.53
C ILE A 159 -16.17 2.22 -10.40
N ASP A 160 -15.22 2.12 -11.33
CA ASP A 160 -15.14 0.99 -12.26
C ASP A 160 -14.50 -0.26 -11.63
N ILE A 161 -13.55 -0.08 -10.73
CA ILE A 161 -12.76 -1.16 -10.14
C ILE A 161 -12.21 -0.78 -8.77
N ILE A 162 -12.07 -1.77 -7.89
CA ILE A 162 -11.39 -1.66 -6.60
C ILE A 162 -10.15 -2.55 -6.61
N SER A 163 -8.97 -1.94 -6.44
CA SER A 163 -7.76 -2.68 -6.06
C SER A 163 -7.77 -2.83 -4.54
N ALA A 164 -8.11 -4.03 -4.08
CA ALA A 164 -8.24 -4.37 -2.68
C ALA A 164 -6.92 -4.83 -2.08
N HIS A 165 -6.78 -4.66 -0.76
CA HIS A 165 -5.58 -5.12 -0.07
C HIS A 165 -5.49 -6.65 -0.06
N GLY A 166 -6.60 -7.39 0.02
CA GLY A 166 -6.70 -8.77 -0.48
C GLY A 166 -5.53 -9.67 -0.09
N THR A 167 -5.30 -9.83 1.21
CA THR A 167 -4.16 -10.61 1.73
C THR A 167 -4.36 -12.12 1.60
N ALA A 168 -5.54 -12.57 1.19
CA ALA A 168 -5.89 -13.99 1.18
C ALA A 168 -5.92 -14.63 2.59
N THR A 169 -5.89 -13.81 3.65
CA THR A 169 -6.15 -14.30 5.00
C THR A 169 -7.67 -14.33 5.25
N PRO A 170 -8.21 -15.35 5.94
CA PRO A 170 -9.65 -15.49 6.12
C PRO A 170 -10.33 -14.26 6.73
N TYR A 171 -9.72 -13.68 7.77
CA TYR A 171 -10.32 -12.55 8.50
C TYR A 171 -10.17 -11.20 7.79
N ASN A 172 -9.05 -10.95 7.13
CA ASN A 172 -8.84 -9.67 6.45
C ASN A 172 -9.73 -9.56 5.21
N ASP A 173 -9.80 -10.61 4.40
CA ASP A 173 -10.63 -10.59 3.20
C ASP A 173 -12.13 -10.55 3.54
N ASP A 174 -12.55 -11.19 4.64
CA ASP A 174 -13.92 -11.06 5.17
C ASP A 174 -14.22 -9.61 5.63
N MET A 175 -13.28 -8.97 6.35
CA MET A 175 -13.38 -7.57 6.76
C MET A 175 -13.47 -6.63 5.55
N GLU A 176 -12.59 -6.78 4.56
CA GLU A 176 -12.58 -5.96 3.35
C GLU A 176 -13.89 -6.11 2.57
N SER A 177 -14.39 -7.34 2.44
CA SER A 177 -15.66 -7.63 1.75
C SER A 177 -16.82 -6.90 2.42
N LYS A 178 -16.89 -6.92 3.76
CA LYS A 178 -17.92 -6.19 4.52
C LYS A 178 -17.81 -4.69 4.35
N ALA A 179 -16.59 -4.14 4.44
CA ALA A 179 -16.36 -2.71 4.28
C ALA A 179 -16.79 -2.22 2.90
N ILE A 180 -16.37 -2.93 1.83
CA ILE A 180 -16.74 -2.62 0.44
C ILE A 180 -18.26 -2.69 0.24
N TYR A 181 -18.90 -3.76 0.73
CA TYR A 181 -20.35 -3.93 0.63
C TYR A 181 -21.11 -2.81 1.37
N ASN A 182 -20.71 -2.52 2.61
CA ASN A 182 -21.34 -1.51 3.45
C ASN A 182 -21.10 -0.07 2.97
N SER A 183 -20.07 0.16 2.14
CA SER A 183 -19.84 1.41 1.42
C SER A 183 -20.68 1.56 0.15
N GLY A 184 -21.59 0.61 -0.14
CA GLY A 184 -22.44 0.63 -1.33
C GLY A 184 -21.74 0.17 -2.61
N LEU A 185 -20.55 -0.39 -2.51
CA LEU A 185 -19.71 -0.79 -3.64
C LEU A 185 -19.75 -2.30 -3.93
N GLY A 186 -20.73 -3.03 -3.36
CA GLY A 186 -20.82 -4.49 -3.49
C GLY A 186 -21.03 -5.03 -4.92
N LYS A 187 -21.27 -4.17 -5.91
CA LYS A 187 -21.36 -4.53 -7.34
C LYS A 187 -20.11 -4.17 -8.14
N VAL A 188 -19.18 -3.41 -7.56
CA VAL A 188 -17.96 -2.97 -8.23
C VAL A 188 -16.97 -4.14 -8.29
N PRO A 189 -16.37 -4.45 -9.44
CA PRO A 189 -15.32 -5.45 -9.55
C PRO A 189 -14.18 -5.20 -8.57
N VAL A 190 -13.77 -6.25 -7.85
CA VAL A 190 -12.68 -6.23 -6.89
C VAL A 190 -11.53 -7.09 -7.41
N VAL A 191 -10.32 -6.54 -7.40
CA VAL A 191 -9.09 -7.24 -7.79
C VAL A 191 -8.01 -7.06 -6.72
N SER A 192 -7.02 -7.95 -6.71
CA SER A 192 -5.79 -7.74 -5.94
C SER A 192 -4.61 -8.38 -6.66
N THR A 193 -3.47 -7.70 -6.67
CA THR A 193 -2.28 -8.13 -7.41
C THR A 193 -1.41 -9.11 -6.62
N LYS A 194 -1.70 -9.30 -5.33
CA LYS A 194 -0.88 -10.11 -4.41
C LYS A 194 -0.81 -11.59 -4.79
N GLY A 195 -1.75 -12.10 -5.58
CA GLY A 195 -1.64 -13.45 -6.16
C GLY A 195 -0.46 -13.61 -7.12
N TYR A 196 0.04 -12.51 -7.69
CA TYR A 196 1.20 -12.49 -8.57
C TYR A 196 2.47 -12.00 -7.87
N THR A 197 2.35 -10.94 -7.06
CA THR A 197 3.51 -10.25 -6.46
C THR A 197 3.84 -10.75 -5.05
N GLY A 198 2.95 -11.54 -4.44
CA GLY A 198 2.96 -11.75 -3.00
C GLY A 198 2.64 -10.46 -2.24
N HIS A 199 2.65 -10.55 -0.92
CA HIS A 199 2.49 -9.38 -0.08
C HIS A 199 3.83 -8.67 0.13
N THR A 200 4.08 -7.63 -0.67
CA THR A 200 5.30 -6.79 -0.62
C THR A 200 5.25 -5.71 0.47
N LEU A 201 4.57 -5.99 1.59
CA LEU A 201 4.52 -5.15 2.79
C LEU A 201 4.25 -3.66 2.50
N GLY A 202 5.08 -2.73 2.99
CA GLY A 202 4.94 -1.30 2.80
C GLY A 202 5.08 -0.83 1.35
N ALA A 203 5.67 -1.65 0.46
CA ALA A 203 5.71 -1.37 -0.98
C ALA A 203 4.41 -1.75 -1.71
N ALA A 204 3.55 -2.59 -1.11
CA ALA A 204 2.37 -3.16 -1.78
C ALA A 204 1.44 -2.09 -2.37
N GLY A 205 1.15 -1.05 -1.57
CA GLY A 205 0.31 0.05 -2.01
C GLY A 205 0.85 0.80 -3.23
N ILE A 206 2.15 1.05 -3.28
CA ILE A 206 2.77 1.74 -4.43
C ILE A 206 2.76 0.86 -5.67
N ILE A 207 3.09 -0.43 -5.52
CA ILE A 207 3.09 -1.38 -6.64
C ILE A 207 1.68 -1.51 -7.23
N GLU A 208 0.64 -1.61 -6.40
CA GLU A 208 -0.75 -1.63 -6.87
C GLU A 208 -1.16 -0.34 -7.58
N ILE A 209 -0.78 0.83 -7.07
CA ILE A 209 -1.01 2.11 -7.75
C ILE A 209 -0.34 2.13 -9.12
N ILE A 210 0.94 1.72 -9.21
CA ILE A 210 1.68 1.68 -10.48
C ILE A 210 0.98 0.74 -11.46
N ILE A 211 0.58 -0.45 -11.04
CA ILE A 211 -0.15 -1.40 -11.89
C ILE A 211 -1.47 -0.79 -12.38
N GLY A 212 -2.23 -0.12 -11.51
CA GLY A 212 -3.47 0.57 -11.87
C GLY A 212 -3.24 1.70 -12.88
N VAL A 213 -2.21 2.52 -12.67
CA VAL A 213 -1.80 3.58 -13.60
C VAL A 213 -1.45 3.02 -14.97
N GLU A 214 -0.62 1.98 -15.02
CA GLU A 214 -0.22 1.34 -16.27
C GLU A 214 -1.39 0.63 -16.97
N ALA A 215 -2.36 0.11 -16.22
CA ALA A 215 -3.59 -0.43 -16.78
C ALA A 215 -4.45 0.67 -17.42
N MET A 216 -4.67 1.79 -16.72
CA MET A 216 -5.43 2.93 -17.26
C MET A 216 -4.80 3.49 -18.54
N LYS A 217 -3.47 3.61 -18.59
CA LYS A 217 -2.74 4.08 -19.79
C LYS A 217 -2.92 3.20 -21.03
N LYS A 218 -3.34 1.96 -20.89
CA LYS A 218 -3.60 1.04 -22.02
C LYS A 218 -5.03 1.13 -22.56
N ILE A 219 -5.93 1.75 -21.80
CA ILE A 219 -7.36 1.85 -22.10
C ILE A 219 -7.72 3.28 -22.55
N LEU A 220 -6.97 4.29 -22.07
CA LEU A 220 -7.06 5.71 -22.44
C LEU A 220 -6.20 6.03 -23.67
#